data_AF-A0A0M4GL91-F1
#
_entry.id   AF-A0A0M4GL91-F1
#
_cell.length_a   1.000
_cell.length_b   1.000
_cell.length_c   1.000
_cell.angle_alpha   90.00
_cell.angle_beta   90.00
_cell.angle_gamma   90.00
#
_symmetry.space_group_name_H-M   'P 1'
#
loop_
_entity.id
_entity.type
_entity.pdbx_description
1 polymer ?
#
loop_
_entity_poly.entity_id
_entity_poly.type
_entity_poly.pdbx_seq_one_letter_code
_entity_poly.pdbx_strand_id
1 'polypeptide(L)'
;MIAQYWDETEDVLAKEIVSDWPAFLELVRRTETGSSGRGIPAIELSDDKDATCIFIRFEEGGCTVATGDSKGLAWPVEFNNGGCEYVHYDYFGSWSEVPADLVIPREKALAAVKSFLETGDIPPSVLLLVRE
;
A
#
# COMPACT_ATOMS: atom_id res chain seq x y z
N MET A 1 10.55 5.16 -9.23
CA MET A 1 10.39 4.90 -7.78
C MET A 1 11.10 3.60 -7.42
N ILE A 2 11.51 3.42 -6.17
CA ILE A 2 11.94 2.11 -5.65
C ILE A 2 10.75 1.47 -4.97
N ALA A 3 10.38 0.26 -5.39
CA ALA A 3 9.41 -0.56 -4.70
C ALA A 3 10.12 -1.47 -3.69
N GLN A 4 9.56 -1.60 -2.49
CA GLN A 4 9.92 -2.59 -1.49
C GLN A 4 8.68 -3.44 -1.21
N TYR A 5 8.87 -4.75 -1.11
CA TYR A 5 7.81 -5.70 -0.81
C TYR A 5 8.42 -7.00 -0.27
N TRP A 6 7.61 -7.81 0.41
CA TRP A 6 8.04 -9.16 0.77
C TRP A 6 7.91 -10.09 -0.44
N ASP A 7 9.02 -10.66 -0.91
CA ASP A 7 9.00 -11.71 -1.90
C ASP A 7 8.78 -13.05 -1.19
N GLU A 8 7.57 -13.58 -1.30
CA GLU A 8 7.22 -14.85 -0.67
C GLU A 8 7.90 -16.07 -1.31
N THR A 9 8.37 -15.97 -2.55
CA THR A 9 9.03 -17.10 -3.23
C THR A 9 10.42 -17.31 -2.66
N GLU A 10 11.14 -16.22 -2.45
CA GLU A 10 12.51 -16.22 -1.94
C GLU A 10 12.59 -16.01 -0.42
N ASP A 11 11.45 -15.69 0.23
CA ASP A 11 11.31 -15.39 1.66
C ASP A 11 12.24 -14.26 2.13
N VAL A 12 12.28 -13.17 1.36
CA VAL A 12 13.15 -12.00 1.62
C VAL A 12 12.45 -10.68 1.34
N LEU A 13 12.93 -9.61 1.98
CA LEU A 13 12.59 -8.24 1.61
C LEU A 13 13.23 -7.90 0.26
N ALA A 14 12.42 -7.84 -0.78
CA ALA A 14 12.84 -7.50 -2.13
C ALA A 14 12.77 -5.99 -2.38
N LYS A 15 13.64 -5.52 -3.27
CA LYS A 15 13.64 -4.15 -3.79
C LYS A 15 13.83 -4.16 -5.30
N GLU A 16 13.03 -3.38 -6.01
CA GLU A 16 13.20 -3.21 -7.46
C GLU A 16 12.82 -1.80 -7.93
N ILE A 17 13.29 -1.41 -9.10
CA ILE A 17 12.94 -0.14 -9.72
C ILE A 17 11.61 -0.30 -10.46
N VAL A 18 10.64 0.55 -10.11
CA VAL A 18 9.39 0.70 -10.85
C VAL A 18 9.47 1.98 -11.67
N SER A 19 9.60 1.83 -12.99
CA SER A 19 9.79 2.92 -13.94
C SER A 19 8.49 3.52 -14.47
N ASP A 20 7.41 2.73 -14.52
CA ASP A 20 6.13 3.13 -15.09
C ASP A 20 4.95 2.35 -14.50
N TRP A 21 3.74 2.77 -14.90
CA TRP A 21 2.50 2.18 -14.42
C TRP A 21 2.33 0.69 -14.81
N PRO A 22 2.63 0.26 -16.05
CA PRO A 22 2.64 -1.17 -16.39
C PRO A 22 3.55 -2.02 -15.50
N ALA A 23 4.77 -1.56 -15.19
CA ALA A 23 5.69 -2.27 -14.29
C ALA A 23 5.09 -2.41 -12.88
N PHE A 24 4.45 -1.35 -12.37
CA PHE A 24 3.75 -1.41 -11.09
C PHE A 24 2.61 -2.44 -11.10
N LEU A 25 1.79 -2.46 -12.15
CA LEU A 25 0.69 -3.43 -12.27
C LEU A 25 1.18 -4.88 -12.34
N GLU A 26 2.31 -5.13 -13.01
CA GLU A 26 2.91 -6.46 -13.02
C GLU A 26 3.45 -6.86 -11.63
N LEU A 27 4.05 -5.93 -10.89
CA LEU A 27 4.42 -6.16 -9.49
C LEU A 27 3.19 -6.50 -8.64
N VAL A 28 2.10 -5.73 -8.77
CA VAL A 28 0.83 -6.02 -8.10
C VAL A 28 0.40 -7.47 -8.37
N ARG A 29 0.34 -7.87 -9.65
CA ARG A 29 -0.06 -9.21 -10.07
C ARG A 29 0.83 -10.32 -9.48
N ARG A 30 2.15 -10.10 -9.40
CA ARG A 30 3.11 -11.06 -8.81
C ARG A 30 2.92 -11.22 -7.30
N THR A 31 2.67 -10.13 -6.60
CA THR A 31 2.48 -10.14 -5.13
C THR A 31 1.10 -10.60 -4.69
N GLU A 32 0.10 -10.62 -5.59
CA GLU A 32 -1.26 -11.08 -5.28
C GLU A 32 -1.42 -12.59 -5.19
N THR A 33 -0.52 -13.36 -5.81
CA THR A 33 -0.59 -14.83 -5.79
C THR A 33 0.06 -15.44 -4.55
N GLY A 34 0.51 -14.60 -3.62
CA GLY A 34 1.15 -15.01 -2.39
C GLY A 34 0.19 -15.63 -1.38
N SER A 35 0.65 -16.61 -0.62
CA SER A 35 -0.10 -17.31 0.42
C SER A 35 0.81 -17.68 1.60
N SER A 36 1.43 -16.68 2.23
CA SER A 36 2.28 -16.89 3.42
C SER A 36 1.50 -17.04 4.74
N GLY A 37 0.16 -16.89 4.72
CA GLY A 37 -0.68 -16.86 5.93
C GLY A 37 -0.50 -15.61 6.79
N ARG A 38 0.37 -14.67 6.39
CA ARG A 38 0.55 -13.35 7.01
C ARG A 38 -0.32 -12.26 6.37
N GLY A 39 -1.05 -12.61 5.31
CA GLY A 39 -1.80 -11.68 4.47
C GLY A 39 -1.08 -11.41 3.15
N ILE A 40 -1.67 -10.55 2.32
CA ILE A 40 -1.08 -10.16 1.04
C ILE A 40 0.07 -9.17 1.30
N PRO A 41 1.27 -9.37 0.70
CA PRO A 41 2.36 -8.42 0.82
C PRO A 41 1.96 -7.00 0.39
N ALA A 42 2.24 -6.02 1.24
CA ALA A 42 2.18 -4.61 0.87
C ALA A 42 3.32 -4.25 -0.08
N ILE A 43 3.09 -3.24 -0.91
CA ILE A 43 4.12 -2.64 -1.76
C ILE A 43 4.33 -1.21 -1.29
N GLU A 44 5.53 -0.91 -0.83
CA GLU A 44 5.95 0.45 -0.51
C GLU A 44 6.74 1.04 -1.68
N LEU A 45 6.20 2.09 -2.28
CA LEU A 45 6.94 2.94 -3.21
C LEU A 45 7.62 4.06 -2.42
N SER A 46 8.89 4.29 -2.72
CA SER A 46 9.67 5.40 -2.17
C SER A 46 10.29 6.22 -3.30
N ASP A 47 10.29 7.54 -3.11
CA ASP A 47 11.07 8.47 -3.92
C ASP A 47 12.46 8.72 -3.31
N ASP A 48 13.24 9.62 -3.91
CA ASP A 48 14.55 10.02 -3.42
C ASP A 48 14.51 11.07 -2.29
N LYS A 49 13.31 11.41 -1.80
CA LYS A 49 13.05 12.48 -0.82
C LYS A 49 12.44 11.95 0.48
N ASP A 50 12.60 10.66 0.76
CA ASP A 50 12.07 9.97 1.93
C ASP A 50 10.53 10.00 2.03
N ALA A 51 9.82 10.32 0.94
CA ALA A 51 8.37 10.18 0.89
C ALA A 51 8.01 8.77 0.41
N THR A 52 7.02 8.17 1.07
CA THR A 52 6.57 6.82 0.76
C THR A 52 5.08 6.76 0.47
N CYS A 53 4.69 5.81 -0.39
CA CYS A 53 3.32 5.43 -0.67
C CYS A 53 3.21 3.92 -0.51
N ILE A 54 2.46 3.48 0.50
CA ILE A 54 2.28 2.08 0.84
C ILE A 54 0.94 1.62 0.25
N PHE A 55 0.98 0.75 -0.75
CA PHE A 55 -0.18 0.10 -1.32
C PHE A 55 -0.44 -1.22 -0.59
N ILE A 56 -1.60 -1.30 0.07
CA ILE A 56 -1.98 -2.44 0.92
C ILE A 56 -3.21 -3.11 0.31
N ARG A 57 -3.22 -4.45 0.34
CA ARG A 57 -4.32 -5.28 -0.14
C ARG A 57 -4.68 -6.30 0.93
N PHE A 58 -5.94 -6.72 0.95
CA PHE A 58 -6.45 -7.63 1.97
C PHE A 58 -7.00 -8.91 1.33
N GLU A 59 -6.87 -10.04 2.03
CA GLU A 59 -7.28 -11.37 1.54
C GLU A 59 -8.79 -11.46 1.29
N GLU A 60 -9.59 -10.79 2.12
CA GLU A 60 -11.07 -10.74 2.00
C GLU A 60 -11.56 -9.78 0.91
N GLY A 61 -10.62 -9.15 0.19
CA GLY A 61 -10.87 -8.14 -0.82
C GLY A 61 -10.72 -6.72 -0.28
N GLY A 62 -10.59 -5.77 -1.20
CA GLY A 62 -10.34 -4.36 -0.88
C GLY A 62 -8.86 -4.00 -0.80
N CYS A 63 -8.60 -2.70 -0.73
CA CYS A 63 -7.26 -2.14 -0.68
C CYS A 63 -7.24 -0.92 0.24
N THR A 64 -6.06 -0.49 0.65
CA THR A 64 -5.87 0.87 1.15
C THR A 64 -4.53 1.44 0.68
N VAL A 65 -4.33 2.72 0.95
CA VAL A 65 -3.09 3.44 0.67
C VAL A 65 -2.73 4.30 1.85
N ALA A 66 -1.51 4.15 2.35
CA ALA A 66 -0.91 5.11 3.27
C ALA A 66 0.17 5.92 2.56
N THR A 67 0.39 7.13 3.02
CA THR A 67 1.63 7.87 2.70
C THR A 67 2.44 8.06 3.96
N GLY A 68 3.76 7.94 3.86
CA GLY A 68 4.69 8.11 4.97
C GLY A 68 5.70 9.21 4.69
N ASP A 69 6.01 9.98 5.72
CA ASP A 69 7.14 10.90 5.74
C ASP A 69 7.79 10.93 7.14
N SER A 70 8.79 11.79 7.34
CA SER A 70 9.46 12.00 8.63
C SER A 70 8.54 12.30 9.84
N LYS A 71 7.27 12.64 9.60
CA LYS A 71 6.25 13.00 10.61
C LYS A 71 5.26 11.87 10.87
N GLY A 72 5.36 10.73 10.20
CA GLY A 72 4.49 9.57 10.39
C GLY A 72 3.63 9.25 9.16
N LEU A 73 2.59 8.44 9.38
CA LEU A 73 1.69 7.97 8.34
C LEU A 73 0.47 8.88 8.19
N ALA A 74 -0.05 8.95 6.97
CA ALA A 74 -1.34 9.53 6.64
C ALA A 74 -2.20 8.51 5.89
N TRP A 75 -3.47 8.43 6.27
CA TRP A 75 -4.43 7.41 5.86
C TRP A 75 -5.70 8.01 5.28
N PRO A 76 -6.51 7.24 4.54
CA PRO A 76 -7.78 7.73 4.02
C PRO A 76 -8.75 8.18 5.13
N VAL A 77 -9.48 9.26 4.88
CA VAL A 77 -10.34 9.96 5.88
C VAL A 77 -11.60 9.22 6.28
N GLU A 78 -11.98 8.15 5.60
CA GLU A 78 -13.24 7.43 5.86
C GLU A 78 -13.13 6.53 7.12
N PHE A 79 -12.56 7.05 8.22
CA PHE A 79 -12.54 6.45 9.54
C PHE A 79 -13.95 6.48 10.13
N ASN A 80 -14.59 5.31 10.27
CA ASN A 80 -15.92 5.17 10.83
C ASN A 80 -15.83 4.23 12.05
N ASN A 81 -15.59 4.86 13.21
CA ASN A 81 -15.22 4.23 14.48
C ASN A 81 -16.37 3.44 15.18
N GLY A 82 -17.29 2.85 14.41
CA GLY A 82 -18.52 2.21 14.90
C GLY A 82 -18.38 0.75 15.33
N GLY A 83 -17.24 0.12 15.07
CA GLY A 83 -16.92 -1.26 15.44
C GLY A 83 -15.61 -1.66 14.78
N CYS A 84 -14.52 -1.71 15.54
CA CYS A 84 -13.17 -1.94 15.00
C CYS A 84 -12.96 -3.42 14.67
N GLU A 85 -13.45 -3.84 13.50
CA GLU A 85 -12.86 -4.97 12.79
C GLU A 85 -11.51 -4.52 12.19
N TYR A 86 -10.55 -5.42 12.17
CA TYR A 86 -9.22 -5.19 11.61
C TYR A 86 -9.00 -6.12 10.43
N VAL A 87 -8.34 -5.60 9.40
CA VAL A 87 -7.90 -6.38 8.24
C VAL A 87 -6.38 -6.50 8.27
N HIS A 88 -5.88 -7.71 8.02
CA HIS A 88 -4.46 -8.02 8.09
C HIS A 88 -3.79 -8.03 6.72
N TYR A 89 -2.49 -7.76 6.72
CA TYR A 89 -1.63 -7.76 5.55
C TYR A 89 -0.18 -8.09 5.96
N ASP A 90 0.63 -8.51 4.99
CA ASP A 90 2.05 -8.74 5.20
C ASP A 90 2.81 -7.43 4.95
N TYR A 91 3.45 -6.90 5.99
CA TYR A 91 4.38 -5.80 5.87
C TYR A 91 5.81 -6.30 6.07
N PHE A 92 6.51 -6.52 4.97
CA PHE A 92 7.92 -6.94 4.94
C PHE A 92 8.20 -8.20 5.79
N GLY A 93 7.36 -9.22 5.63
CA GLY A 93 7.47 -10.51 6.32
C GLY A 93 6.83 -10.52 7.71
N SER A 94 6.17 -9.43 8.11
CA SER A 94 5.52 -9.30 9.41
C SER A 94 4.01 -9.21 9.26
N TRP A 95 3.28 -9.97 10.09
CA TRP A 95 1.84 -9.80 10.25
C TRP A 95 1.55 -8.39 10.75
N SER A 96 0.69 -7.67 10.04
CA SER A 96 0.28 -6.29 10.36
C SER A 96 -1.21 -6.13 10.15
N GLU A 97 -1.81 -5.12 10.79
CA GLU A 97 -3.24 -4.86 10.70
C GLU A 97 -3.56 -3.37 10.59
N VAL A 98 -4.67 -3.06 9.94
CA VAL A 98 -5.28 -1.73 9.95
C VAL A 98 -6.78 -1.85 10.23
N PRO A 99 -7.41 -0.80 10.78
CA PRO A 99 -8.87 -0.74 10.87
C PRO A 99 -9.54 -1.00 9.52
N ALA A 100 -10.61 -1.81 9.51
CA ALA A 100 -11.33 -2.17 8.30
C ALA A 100 -12.05 -0.98 7.63
N ASP A 101 -12.25 0.13 8.35
CA ASP A 101 -12.81 1.36 7.80
C ASP A 101 -11.85 2.11 6.85
N LEU A 102 -10.54 1.80 6.89
CA LEU A 102 -9.57 2.31 5.94
C LEU A 102 -9.63 1.62 4.58
N VAL A 103 -10.43 0.57 4.43
CA VAL A 103 -10.62 -0.15 3.16
C VAL A 103 -11.34 0.76 2.17
N ILE A 104 -10.69 1.00 1.02
CA ILE A 104 -11.23 1.76 -0.10
C ILE A 104 -11.35 0.89 -1.35
N PRO A 105 -12.15 1.30 -2.35
CA PRO A 105 -12.21 0.62 -3.64
C PRO A 105 -10.82 0.53 -4.29
N ARG A 106 -10.54 -0.63 -4.90
CA ARG A 106 -9.25 -0.91 -5.56
C ARG A 106 -8.90 0.13 -6.60
N GLU A 107 -9.87 0.62 -7.37
CA GLU A 107 -9.66 1.64 -8.39
C GLU A 107 -9.18 2.96 -7.79
N LYS A 108 -9.71 3.33 -6.61
CA LYS A 108 -9.32 4.55 -5.87
C LYS A 108 -7.89 4.40 -5.33
N ALA A 109 -7.57 3.25 -4.77
CA ALA A 109 -6.22 2.94 -4.30
C ALA A 109 -5.20 2.94 -5.44
N LEU A 110 -5.50 2.29 -6.57
CA LEU A 110 -4.64 2.27 -7.75
C LEU A 110 -4.46 3.68 -8.35
N ALA A 111 -5.51 4.51 -8.38
CA ALA A 111 -5.39 5.90 -8.83
C ALA A 111 -4.46 6.73 -7.94
N ALA A 112 -4.53 6.53 -6.62
CA ALA A 112 -3.64 7.18 -5.65
C ALA A 112 -2.17 6.75 -5.86
N VAL A 113 -1.91 5.46 -5.97
CA VAL A 113 -0.55 4.95 -6.23
C VAL A 113 -0.01 5.41 -7.58
N LYS A 114 -0.86 5.45 -8.62
CA LYS A 114 -0.49 5.97 -9.93
C LYS A 114 -0.09 7.46 -9.85
N SER A 115 -0.88 8.28 -9.14
CA SER A 115 -0.54 9.69 -8.90
C SER A 115 0.82 9.82 -8.24
N PHE A 116 1.07 9.04 -7.18
CA PHE A 116 2.34 9.07 -6.48
C PHE A 116 3.49 8.64 -7.40
N LEU A 117 3.34 7.55 -8.15
CA LEU A 117 4.34 7.06 -9.07
C LEU A 117 4.72 8.10 -10.14
N GLU A 118 3.75 8.85 -10.66
CA GLU A 118 3.95 9.83 -11.73
C GLU A 118 4.44 11.19 -11.23
N THR A 119 4.10 11.58 -10.00
CA THR A 119 4.29 12.96 -9.51
C THR A 119 5.04 13.07 -8.17
N GLY A 120 5.20 11.97 -7.45
CA GLY A 120 5.70 11.95 -6.07
C GLY A 120 4.68 12.41 -5.03
N ASP A 121 3.41 12.61 -5.40
CA ASP A 121 2.37 13.11 -4.50
C ASP A 121 0.97 12.51 -4.81
N ILE A 122 0.09 12.55 -3.81
CA ILE A 122 -1.31 12.15 -3.90
C ILE A 122 -2.16 13.37 -3.52
N PRO A 123 -2.61 14.17 -4.49
CA PRO A 123 -3.36 15.37 -4.18
C PRO A 123 -4.73 15.01 -3.58
N PRO A 124 -5.31 15.87 -2.73
CA PRO A 124 -6.61 15.62 -2.10
C PRO A 124 -7.76 15.32 -3.07
N SER A 125 -7.65 15.75 -4.34
CA SER A 125 -8.62 15.44 -5.40
C SER A 125 -8.59 13.99 -5.86
N VAL A 126 -7.49 13.27 -5.63
CA VAL A 126 -7.33 11.84 -5.93
C VAL A 126 -7.73 11.01 -4.71
N LEU A 127 -7.13 11.31 -3.56
CA LEU A 127 -7.43 10.66 -2.30
C LEU A 127 -7.12 11.63 -1.16
N LEU A 128 -8.12 11.92 -0.35
CA LEU A 128 -7.91 12.72 0.85
C LEU A 128 -7.26 11.82 1.92
N LEU A 129 -6.08 12.25 2.40
CA LEU A 129 -5.33 11.58 3.45
C LEU A 129 -5.26 12.47 4.70
N VAL A 130 -5.42 11.88 5.87
CA VAL A 130 -5.33 12.52 7.18
C VAL A 130 -4.25 11.83 7.99
N ARG A 131 -3.41 12.62 8.66
CA ARG A 131 -2.35 12.12 9.52
C ARG A 131 -2.90 11.51 10.81
N GLU A 132 -2.23 10.46 11.27
CA GLU A 132 -2.39 9.91 12.63
C GLU A 132 -1.99 10.91 13.72
#